data_AF-A0A954IUR7-F1
#
_entry.id   AF-A0A954IUR7-F1
#
_cell.length_a   1.000
_cell.length_b   1.000
_cell.length_c   1.000
_cell.angle_alpha   90.00
_cell.angle_beta   90.00
_cell.angle_gamma   90.00
#
_symmetry.space_group_name_H-M   'P 1'
#
loop_
_entity.id
_entity.type
_entity.pdbx_description
1 polymer ?
#
loop_
_entity_poly.entity_id
_entity_poly.type
_entity_poly.pdbx_seq_one_letter_code
_entity_poly.pdbx_strand_id
1 'polypeptide(L)'
;GVLVLSVCGQSHLEGARPFLEAGLPTFVDKPFACHWADAQAMADLAKDNGALLWSSSALRFADEVQTLMTQGSQFGDVQGVMTFGPAIRAEGNPGLLHYGIHAAELLFTLLGDGWESVSCLHRPDVDLVTAKFADGRIGSLRGTRAGSSAYGFTAFCENGVVHRLVSTQFAYRNLCQAIVDSFQSGQPTVPLETTLQLIRFLLATLESEQSDGQEIVCPN
;
A
#
# COMPACT_ATOMS: atom_id res chain seq x y z
N GLY A 1 19.31 10.95 -5.06
CA GLY A 1 17.95 10.61 -5.51
C GLY A 1 17.01 11.76 -5.20
N VAL A 2 15.78 11.66 -5.68
CA VAL A 2 14.72 12.68 -5.59
C VAL A 2 13.56 12.11 -4.76
N LEU A 3 12.95 12.95 -3.92
CA LEU A 3 11.74 12.61 -3.16
C LEU A 3 10.58 13.47 -3.66
N VAL A 4 9.52 12.82 -4.14
CA VAL A 4 8.25 13.46 -4.51
C VAL A 4 7.26 13.21 -3.38
N LEU A 5 7.05 14.21 -2.53
CA LEU A 5 6.35 14.06 -1.24
C LEU A 5 5.06 14.89 -1.16
N SER A 6 4.38 15.11 -2.29
CA SER A 6 3.10 15.81 -2.28
C SER A 6 2.07 15.00 -1.49
N VAL A 7 1.21 15.68 -0.73
CA VAL A 7 0.08 15.00 -0.07
C VAL A 7 -1.01 14.62 -1.08
N CYS A 8 -1.04 15.29 -2.24
CA CYS A 8 -1.98 15.03 -3.32
C CYS A 8 -1.36 14.08 -4.34
N GLY A 9 -1.83 12.83 -4.39
CA GLY A 9 -1.31 11.83 -5.32
C GLY A 9 -1.54 12.16 -6.80
N GLN A 10 -2.52 13.02 -7.13
CA GLN A 10 -2.75 13.48 -8.51
C GLN A 10 -1.58 14.31 -9.07
N SER A 11 -0.78 14.96 -8.21
CA SER A 11 0.36 15.77 -8.67
C SER A 11 1.65 14.96 -8.81
N HIS A 12 1.65 13.67 -8.49
CA HIS A 12 2.88 12.86 -8.45
C HIS A 12 3.50 12.64 -9.82
N LEU A 13 2.71 12.35 -10.86
CA LEU A 13 3.26 12.17 -12.21
C LEU A 13 3.96 13.44 -12.69
N GLU A 14 3.32 14.60 -12.55
CA GLU A 14 3.91 15.89 -12.94
C GLU A 14 5.20 16.16 -12.15
N GLY A 15 5.17 15.94 -10.84
CA GLY A 15 6.33 16.15 -9.97
C GLY A 15 7.49 15.17 -10.22
N ALA A 16 7.20 13.93 -10.59
CA ALA A 16 8.22 12.89 -10.82
C ALA A 16 8.82 12.94 -12.22
N ARG A 17 8.02 13.32 -13.23
CA ARG A 17 8.37 13.30 -14.66
C ARG A 17 9.78 13.84 -14.98
N PRO A 18 10.16 15.08 -14.62
CA PRO A 18 11.45 15.64 -15.05
C PRO A 18 12.65 14.85 -14.50
N PHE A 19 12.47 14.19 -13.35
CA PHE A 19 13.53 13.41 -12.72
C PHE A 19 13.63 12.00 -13.29
N LEU A 20 12.48 11.40 -13.61
CA LEU A 20 12.42 10.11 -14.30
C LEU A 20 13.00 10.23 -15.71
N GLU A 21 12.64 11.27 -16.46
CA GLU A 21 13.20 11.55 -17.80
C GLU A 21 14.73 11.80 -17.76
N ALA A 22 15.24 12.29 -16.62
CA ALA A 22 16.67 12.47 -16.40
C ALA A 22 17.39 11.19 -15.89
N GLY A 23 16.69 10.06 -15.75
CA GLY A 23 17.27 8.81 -15.25
C GLY A 23 17.60 8.83 -13.75
N LEU A 24 17.05 9.78 -12.97
CA LEU A 24 17.41 9.96 -11.57
C LEU A 24 16.64 8.98 -10.66
N PRO A 25 17.30 8.33 -9.68
CA PRO A 25 16.62 7.55 -8.65
C PRO A 25 15.57 8.40 -7.92
N THR A 26 14.32 7.95 -7.95
CA THR A 26 13.16 8.71 -7.49
C THR A 26 12.29 7.87 -6.56
N PHE A 27 11.99 8.41 -5.39
CA PHE A 27 10.97 7.87 -4.49
C PHE A 27 9.74 8.77 -4.57
N VAL A 28 8.57 8.18 -4.74
CA VAL A 28 7.28 8.88 -4.76
C VAL A 28 6.49 8.45 -3.53
N ASP A 29 6.04 9.40 -2.73
CA ASP A 29 5.26 9.12 -1.52
C ASP A 29 3.89 8.52 -1.87
N LYS A 30 3.24 7.97 -0.85
CA LYS A 30 1.89 7.40 -0.97
C LYS A 30 0.81 8.51 -1.03
N PRO A 31 -0.29 8.29 -1.77
CA PRO A 31 -0.45 7.22 -2.75
C PRO A 31 0.44 7.45 -3.96
N PHE A 32 1.04 6.38 -4.50
CA PHE A 32 1.91 6.47 -5.66
C PHE A 32 1.25 7.21 -6.82
N ALA A 33 0.00 6.87 -7.13
CA ALA A 33 -0.85 7.61 -8.06
C ALA A 33 -2.33 7.48 -7.67
N CYS A 34 -3.17 8.40 -8.14
CA CYS A 34 -4.63 8.34 -7.93
C CYS A 34 -5.41 7.83 -9.15
N HIS A 35 -4.74 7.64 -10.29
CA HIS A 35 -5.29 7.03 -11.49
C HIS A 35 -4.32 5.96 -12.00
N TRP A 36 -4.87 4.90 -12.60
CA TRP A 36 -4.06 3.82 -13.15
C TRP A 36 -3.14 4.31 -14.28
N ALA A 37 -3.64 5.18 -15.15
CA ALA A 37 -2.85 5.75 -16.25
C ALA A 37 -1.62 6.53 -15.75
N ASP A 38 -1.74 7.25 -14.63
CA ASP A 38 -0.61 8.00 -14.05
C ASP A 38 0.43 7.05 -13.44
N ALA A 39 -0.02 5.96 -12.79
CA ALA A 39 0.87 4.94 -12.26
C ALA A 39 1.68 4.26 -13.39
N GLN A 40 0.99 3.89 -14.49
CA GLN A 40 1.63 3.32 -15.67
C GLN A 40 2.61 4.30 -16.32
N ALA A 41 2.20 5.56 -16.51
CA ALA A 41 3.06 6.56 -17.11
C ALA A 41 4.36 6.77 -16.32
N MET A 42 4.31 6.80 -14.98
CA MET A 42 5.53 6.87 -14.17
C MET A 42 6.38 5.61 -14.29
N ALA A 43 5.78 4.42 -14.31
CA ALA A 43 6.49 3.16 -14.47
C ALA A 43 7.19 3.06 -15.84
N ASP A 44 6.51 3.46 -16.91
CA ASP A 44 7.04 3.49 -18.27
C ASP A 44 8.19 4.51 -18.39
N LEU A 45 8.02 5.74 -17.85
CA LEU A 45 9.08 6.74 -17.82
C LEU A 45 10.33 6.23 -17.08
N ALA A 46 10.14 5.56 -15.94
CA ALA A 46 11.25 5.00 -15.18
C ALA A 46 11.99 3.92 -15.97
N LYS A 47 11.22 3.01 -16.59
CA LYS A 47 11.76 1.92 -17.42
C LYS A 47 12.52 2.45 -18.63
N ASP A 48 11.92 3.36 -19.39
CA ASP A 48 12.46 3.87 -20.65
C ASP A 48 13.76 4.68 -20.45
N ASN A 49 13.89 5.33 -19.29
CA ASN A 49 15.05 6.15 -18.95
C ASN A 49 16.01 5.49 -17.96
N GLY A 50 15.78 4.22 -17.59
CA GLY A 50 16.61 3.48 -16.64
C GLY A 50 16.64 4.09 -15.23
N ALA A 51 15.60 4.82 -14.83
CA ALA A 51 15.49 5.42 -13.51
C ALA A 51 15.00 4.39 -12.48
N LEU A 52 15.65 4.34 -11.31
CA LEU A 52 15.10 3.64 -10.15
C LEU A 52 13.83 4.37 -9.68
N LEU A 53 12.70 3.67 -9.61
CA LEU A 53 11.44 4.20 -9.11
C LEU A 53 10.78 3.23 -8.13
N TRP A 54 10.37 3.74 -6.96
CA TRP A 54 9.54 2.98 -6.03
C TRP A 54 8.76 3.89 -5.07
N SER A 55 7.81 3.30 -4.36
CA SER A 55 6.93 3.96 -3.38
C SER A 55 6.63 3.01 -2.22
N SER A 56 6.23 3.56 -1.07
CA SER A 56 5.75 2.77 0.06
C SER A 56 5.12 3.68 1.12
N SER A 57 4.12 3.18 1.85
CA SER A 57 3.78 3.76 3.15
C SER A 57 4.80 3.38 4.22
N ALA A 58 5.11 4.33 5.12
CA ALA A 58 6.02 4.11 6.25
C ALA A 58 5.62 2.91 7.13
N LEU A 59 4.33 2.57 7.22
CA LEU A 59 3.86 1.45 8.05
C LEU A 59 4.38 0.09 7.59
N ARG A 60 4.77 -0.07 6.33
CA ARG A 60 5.48 -1.27 5.87
C ARG A 60 6.71 -1.54 6.73
N PHE A 61 7.39 -0.47 7.17
CA PHE A 61 8.65 -0.51 7.91
C PHE A 61 8.47 -0.34 9.42
N ALA A 62 7.24 -0.43 9.94
CA ALA A 62 7.02 -0.41 11.38
C ALA A 62 7.57 -1.70 12.01
N ASP A 63 8.14 -1.57 13.21
CA ASP A 63 8.85 -2.65 13.87
C ASP A 63 7.94 -3.86 14.13
N GLU A 64 6.66 -3.64 14.47
CA GLU A 64 5.70 -4.73 14.72
C GLU A 64 5.39 -5.55 13.45
N VAL A 65 5.38 -4.88 12.29
CA VAL A 65 5.16 -5.50 10.98
C VAL A 65 6.40 -6.28 10.57
N GLN A 66 7.57 -5.63 10.64
CA GLN A 66 8.86 -6.23 10.29
C GLN A 66 9.19 -7.42 11.19
N THR A 67 8.83 -7.36 12.47
CA THR A 67 8.99 -8.48 13.42
C THR A 67 8.20 -9.69 12.94
N LEU A 68 6.94 -9.54 12.55
CA LEU A 68 6.16 -10.67 12.03
C LEU A 68 6.74 -11.19 10.71
N MET A 69 7.16 -10.31 9.80
CA MET A 69 7.73 -10.71 8.51
C MET A 69 9.07 -11.44 8.63
N THR A 70 9.90 -11.09 9.62
CA THR A 70 11.22 -11.70 9.83
C THR A 70 11.20 -12.88 10.79
N GLN A 71 10.28 -12.89 11.76
CA GLN A 71 10.11 -13.97 12.74
C GLN A 71 8.94 -14.91 12.40
N GLY A 72 8.37 -14.78 11.19
CA GLY A 72 7.23 -15.59 10.73
C GLY A 72 7.47 -17.10 10.85
N SER A 73 8.72 -17.55 10.79
CA SER A 73 9.10 -18.95 11.03
C SER A 73 8.65 -19.51 12.38
N GLN A 74 8.44 -18.66 13.40
CA GLN A 74 7.89 -19.10 14.69
C GLN A 74 6.39 -19.41 14.63
N PHE A 75 5.64 -18.67 13.81
CA PHE A 75 4.19 -18.76 13.72
C PHE A 75 3.71 -19.52 12.48
N GLY A 76 4.64 -19.96 11.62
CA GLY A 76 4.33 -20.55 10.32
C GLY A 76 3.78 -19.52 9.32
N ASP A 77 3.31 -20.01 8.19
CA ASP A 77 2.84 -19.15 7.11
C ASP A 77 1.56 -18.38 7.50
N VAL A 78 1.44 -17.15 7.00
CA VAL A 78 0.24 -16.32 7.18
C VAL A 78 -0.86 -16.85 6.27
N GLN A 79 -1.97 -17.30 6.85
CA GLN A 79 -3.15 -17.88 6.18
C GLN A 79 -4.24 -16.84 5.88
N GLY A 80 -4.21 -15.70 6.58
CA GLY A 80 -5.17 -14.61 6.40
C GLY A 80 -4.88 -13.44 7.34
N VAL A 81 -5.37 -12.26 7.00
CA VAL A 81 -5.09 -11.03 7.78
C VAL A 81 -6.31 -10.12 7.83
N MET A 82 -6.53 -9.49 8.99
CA MET A 82 -7.38 -8.32 9.14
C MET A 82 -6.51 -7.13 9.47
N THR A 83 -6.50 -6.08 8.64
CA THR A 83 -5.80 -4.82 8.94
C THR A 83 -6.79 -3.71 9.24
N PHE A 84 -6.35 -2.67 9.94
CA PHE A 84 -7.19 -1.53 10.23
C PHE A 84 -6.37 -0.25 10.39
N GLY A 85 -7.03 0.88 10.11
CA GLY A 85 -6.44 2.20 10.19
C GLY A 85 -7.46 3.32 10.01
N PRO A 86 -7.06 4.58 10.22
CA PRO A 86 -7.81 5.74 9.77
C PRO A 86 -8.01 5.69 8.25
N ALA A 87 -9.15 6.19 7.77
CA ALA A 87 -9.46 6.32 6.35
C ALA A 87 -10.11 7.66 6.04
N ILE A 88 -9.53 8.72 6.59
CA ILE A 88 -9.92 10.12 6.32
C ILE A 88 -9.82 10.36 4.80
N ARG A 89 -10.89 10.90 4.23
CA ARG A 89 -10.98 11.27 2.80
C ARG A 89 -10.38 12.67 2.61
N ALA A 90 -9.70 12.89 1.49
CA ALA A 90 -9.18 14.20 1.12
C ALA A 90 -9.37 14.45 -0.38
N GLU A 91 -9.56 15.72 -0.74
CA GLU A 91 -9.59 16.13 -2.14
C GLU A 91 -8.27 15.75 -2.83
N GLY A 92 -8.37 15.34 -4.11
CA GLY A 92 -7.22 14.85 -4.87
C GLY A 92 -6.72 13.44 -4.49
N ASN A 93 -7.36 12.77 -3.53
CA ASN A 93 -7.01 11.41 -3.11
C ASN A 93 -8.29 10.58 -2.87
N PRO A 94 -8.90 10.00 -3.91
CA PRO A 94 -10.22 9.40 -3.80
C PRO A 94 -10.19 8.07 -3.02
N GLY A 95 -11.34 7.66 -2.48
CA GLY A 95 -11.44 6.36 -1.83
C GLY A 95 -10.51 6.21 -0.62
N LEU A 96 -9.86 5.06 -0.56
CA LEU A 96 -8.88 4.73 0.46
C LEU A 96 -7.48 5.27 0.15
N LEU A 97 -7.23 5.93 -0.99
CA LEU A 97 -5.88 6.33 -1.42
C LEU A 97 -5.19 7.33 -0.46
N HIS A 98 -5.93 8.09 0.34
CA HIS A 98 -5.33 9.08 1.24
C HIS A 98 -4.74 8.49 2.54
N TYR A 99 -5.60 8.12 3.50
CA TYR A 99 -5.19 7.48 4.77
C TYR A 99 -5.45 5.98 4.79
N GLY A 100 -6.47 5.49 4.08
CA GLY A 100 -6.81 4.07 4.04
C GLY A 100 -5.71 3.18 3.45
N ILE A 101 -4.87 3.76 2.58
CA ILE A 101 -3.70 3.13 1.98
C ILE A 101 -2.73 2.58 3.01
N HIS A 102 -2.64 3.18 4.21
CA HIS A 102 -1.79 2.66 5.27
C HIS A 102 -2.25 1.27 5.73
N ALA A 103 -3.57 1.04 5.87
CA ALA A 103 -4.11 -0.27 6.20
C ALA A 103 -3.98 -1.26 5.02
N ALA A 104 -4.11 -0.78 3.78
CA ALA A 104 -3.87 -1.60 2.60
C ALA A 104 -2.38 -1.98 2.44
N GLU A 105 -1.45 -1.09 2.77
CA GLU A 105 -0.01 -1.36 2.79
C GLU A 105 0.33 -2.46 3.80
N LEU A 106 -0.27 -2.43 4.99
CA LEU A 106 -0.14 -3.52 5.96
C LEU A 106 -0.64 -4.84 5.39
N LEU A 107 -1.78 -4.81 4.67
CA LEU A 107 -2.36 -6.01 4.07
C LEU A 107 -1.41 -6.62 3.03
N PHE A 108 -0.90 -5.80 2.12
CA PHE A 108 0.06 -6.21 1.08
C PHE A 108 1.43 -6.58 1.66
N THR A 109 1.85 -5.98 2.77
CA THR A 109 3.10 -6.38 3.42
C THR A 109 2.99 -7.80 4.01
N LEU A 110 1.83 -8.13 4.59
CA LEU A 110 1.62 -9.39 5.31
C LEU A 110 1.14 -10.54 4.41
N LEU A 111 0.37 -10.26 3.37
CA LEU A 111 -0.10 -11.26 2.41
C LEU A 111 0.70 -11.28 1.11
N GLY A 112 1.45 -10.23 0.79
CA GLY A 112 2.11 -10.08 -0.50
C GLY A 112 1.18 -9.58 -1.60
N ASP A 113 1.60 -9.78 -2.85
CA ASP A 113 0.85 -9.42 -4.05
C ASP A 113 -0.14 -10.52 -4.46
N GLY A 114 -0.78 -10.36 -5.62
CA GLY A 114 -1.62 -11.42 -6.20
C GLY A 114 -3.04 -11.46 -5.64
N TRP A 115 -3.64 -10.30 -5.39
CA TRP A 115 -5.07 -10.21 -5.14
C TRP A 115 -5.85 -10.59 -6.42
N GLU A 116 -6.89 -11.40 -6.26
CA GLU A 116 -7.75 -11.92 -7.33
C GLU A 116 -9.03 -11.10 -7.45
N SER A 117 -9.65 -10.74 -6.32
CA SER A 117 -10.85 -9.92 -6.30
C SER A 117 -10.98 -9.16 -4.99
N VAL A 118 -11.79 -8.11 -5.01
CA VAL A 118 -12.05 -7.26 -3.85
C VAL A 118 -13.48 -6.75 -3.82
N SER A 119 -14.06 -6.64 -2.63
CA SER A 119 -15.35 -5.97 -2.40
C SER A 119 -15.22 -4.96 -1.26
N CYS A 120 -15.85 -3.80 -1.38
CA CYS A 120 -15.83 -2.73 -0.39
C CYS A 120 -17.26 -2.39 0.07
N LEU A 121 -17.58 -2.73 1.31
CA LEU A 121 -18.79 -2.23 1.96
C LEU A 121 -18.52 -0.83 2.52
N HIS A 122 -19.19 0.16 1.94
CA HIS A 122 -19.05 1.56 2.34
C HIS A 122 -20.17 2.04 3.27
N ARG A 123 -19.77 2.83 4.27
CA ARG A 123 -20.62 3.73 5.06
C ARG A 123 -19.88 5.06 5.25
N PRO A 124 -20.59 6.16 5.58
CA PRO A 124 -19.95 7.46 5.82
C PRO A 124 -18.78 7.40 6.80
N ASP A 125 -18.88 6.58 7.85
CA ASP A 125 -17.87 6.51 8.92
C ASP A 125 -16.87 5.36 8.79
N VAL A 126 -17.08 4.43 7.85
CA VAL A 126 -16.27 3.21 7.76
C VAL A 126 -16.30 2.58 6.36
N ASP A 127 -15.15 2.07 5.93
CA ASP A 127 -15.05 1.09 4.85
C ASP A 127 -14.65 -0.26 5.42
N LEU A 128 -15.32 -1.32 5.00
CA LEU A 128 -14.90 -2.69 5.26
C LEU A 128 -14.64 -3.38 3.92
N VAL A 129 -13.38 -3.72 3.67
CA VAL A 129 -12.94 -4.37 2.44
C VAL A 129 -12.64 -5.83 2.72
N THR A 130 -12.99 -6.71 1.79
CA THR A 130 -12.56 -8.11 1.75
C THR A 130 -11.87 -8.37 0.42
N ALA A 131 -10.72 -9.04 0.47
CA ALA A 131 -9.87 -9.34 -0.67
C ALA A 131 -9.59 -10.84 -0.73
N LYS A 132 -9.75 -11.44 -1.91
CA LYS A 132 -9.31 -12.81 -2.18
C LYS A 132 -7.93 -12.75 -2.84
N PHE A 133 -7.04 -13.65 -2.46
CA PHE A 133 -5.71 -13.79 -3.07
C PHE A 133 -5.67 -15.08 -3.89
N ALA A 134 -4.86 -15.09 -4.95
CA ALA A 134 -4.79 -16.17 -5.92
C ALA A 134 -4.32 -17.51 -5.32
N ASP A 135 -3.66 -17.49 -4.17
CA ASP A 135 -3.25 -18.68 -3.41
C ASP A 135 -4.32 -19.20 -2.43
N GLY A 136 -5.53 -18.62 -2.46
CA GLY A 136 -6.67 -19.01 -1.65
C GLY A 136 -6.77 -18.28 -0.30
N ARG A 137 -5.80 -17.43 0.06
CA ARG A 137 -5.87 -16.64 1.28
C ARG A 137 -6.90 -15.52 1.17
N ILE A 138 -7.47 -15.14 2.32
CA ILE A 138 -8.42 -14.02 2.43
C ILE A 138 -7.84 -12.93 3.34
N GLY A 139 -7.85 -11.72 2.81
CA GLY A 139 -7.51 -10.50 3.51
C GLY A 139 -8.73 -9.63 3.77
N SER A 140 -8.70 -8.83 4.82
CA SER A 140 -9.66 -7.74 5.00
C SER A 140 -8.99 -6.51 5.55
N LEU A 141 -9.56 -5.34 5.23
CA LEU A 141 -9.14 -4.08 5.84
C LEU A 141 -10.34 -3.28 6.33
N ARG A 142 -10.17 -2.63 7.48
CA ARG A 142 -11.15 -1.67 8.02
C ARG A 142 -10.57 -0.26 8.00
N GLY A 143 -11.15 0.60 7.17
CA GLY A 143 -10.89 2.04 7.19
C GLY A 143 -11.87 2.76 8.10
N THR A 144 -11.39 3.48 9.13
CA THR A 144 -12.26 4.17 10.11
C THR A 144 -12.19 5.69 9.95
N ARG A 145 -13.34 6.37 9.98
CA ARG A 145 -13.47 7.84 9.91
C ARG A 145 -14.10 8.47 11.14
N ALA A 146 -14.76 7.69 11.99
CA ALA A 146 -15.38 8.16 13.23
C ALA A 146 -14.83 7.42 14.46
N GLY A 147 -14.70 8.15 15.57
CA GLY A 147 -14.18 7.63 16.84
C GLY A 147 -12.66 7.54 16.89
N SER A 148 -12.14 6.83 17.90
CA SER A 148 -10.71 6.59 18.04
C SER A 148 -10.22 5.65 16.95
N SER A 149 -9.05 5.95 16.40
CA SER A 149 -8.40 5.09 15.42
C SER A 149 -6.96 4.81 15.82
N ALA A 150 -6.49 3.61 15.49
CA ALA A 150 -5.11 3.19 15.56
C ALA A 150 -4.77 2.47 14.25
N TYR A 151 -3.50 2.22 13.99
CA TYR A 151 -3.08 1.26 12.98
C TYR A 151 -2.86 -0.09 13.64
N GLY A 152 -3.17 -1.16 12.93
CA GLY A 152 -2.90 -2.50 13.44
C GLY A 152 -3.37 -3.61 12.52
N PHE A 153 -3.11 -4.83 12.98
CA PHE A 153 -3.52 -6.03 12.29
C PHE A 153 -3.77 -7.19 13.26
N THR A 154 -4.54 -8.16 12.77
CA THR A 154 -4.60 -9.54 13.27
C THR A 154 -4.20 -10.46 12.12
N ALA A 155 -3.08 -11.16 12.26
CA ALA A 155 -2.63 -12.18 11.33
C ALA A 155 -2.97 -13.57 11.88
N PHE A 156 -3.60 -14.38 11.05
CA PHE A 156 -3.89 -15.78 11.33
C PHE A 156 -2.80 -16.62 10.68
N CYS A 157 -1.90 -17.18 11.47
CA CYS A 157 -0.80 -18.01 11.00
C CYS A 157 -1.06 -19.48 11.35
N GLU A 158 -0.30 -20.39 10.75
CA GLU A 158 -0.45 -21.85 10.98
C GLU A 158 -0.36 -22.25 12.45
N ASN A 159 0.59 -21.65 13.18
CA ASN A 159 0.95 -22.03 14.55
C ASN A 159 0.53 -20.98 15.60
N GLY A 160 -0.29 -19.99 15.21
CA GLY A 160 -0.79 -18.99 16.16
C GLY A 160 -1.48 -17.79 15.52
N VAL A 161 -2.11 -16.98 16.37
CA VAL A 161 -2.74 -15.71 15.96
C VAL A 161 -1.96 -14.55 16.53
N VAL A 162 -1.48 -13.65 15.67
CA VAL A 162 -0.68 -12.50 16.05
C VAL A 162 -1.52 -11.23 15.88
N HIS A 163 -1.84 -10.58 17.00
CA HIS A 163 -2.52 -9.29 17.01
C HIS A 163 -1.57 -8.18 17.49
N ARG A 164 -1.41 -7.11 16.71
CA ARG A 164 -0.54 -5.98 17.06
C ARG A 164 -1.19 -4.65 16.67
N LEU A 165 -1.07 -3.68 17.58
CA LEU A 165 -1.11 -2.27 17.19
C LEU A 165 0.22 -1.93 16.53
N VAL A 166 0.17 -1.08 15.51
CA VAL A 166 1.34 -0.67 14.73
C VAL A 166 1.67 0.78 15.09
N SER A 167 2.89 1.00 15.56
CA SER A 167 3.36 2.33 15.97
C SER A 167 4.05 3.05 14.81
N THR A 168 3.78 4.36 14.67
CA THR A 168 4.51 5.21 13.72
C THR A 168 5.84 5.73 14.28
N GLN A 169 6.18 5.41 15.53
CA GLN A 169 7.33 5.98 16.25
C GLN A 169 8.64 5.87 15.47
N PHE A 170 8.90 4.71 14.87
CA PHE A 170 10.12 4.47 14.08
C PHE A 170 9.84 4.18 12.60
N ALA A 171 8.58 4.04 12.20
CA ALA A 171 8.17 3.72 10.83
C ALA A 171 8.77 4.68 9.80
N TYR A 172 8.72 6.00 10.04
CA TYR A 172 9.29 6.99 9.13
C TYR A 172 10.82 6.99 9.13
N ARG A 173 11.46 6.79 10.29
CA ARG A 173 12.93 6.64 10.37
C ARG A 173 13.38 5.47 9.50
N ASN A 174 12.69 4.33 9.62
CA ASN A 174 12.98 3.10 8.90
C ASN A 174 12.71 3.26 7.38
N LEU A 175 11.62 3.94 7.00
CA LEU A 175 11.36 4.30 5.59
C LEU A 175 12.49 5.17 5.02
N CYS A 176 12.90 6.23 5.75
CA CYS A 176 14.01 7.08 5.30
C CYS A 176 15.30 6.29 5.13
N GLN A 177 15.58 5.33 6.02
CA GLN A 177 16.73 4.43 5.86
C GLN A 177 16.61 3.60 4.58
N ALA A 178 15.45 2.97 4.33
CA ALA A 178 15.19 2.20 3.12
C ALA A 178 15.32 3.04 1.83
N ILE A 179 14.91 4.31 1.86
CA ILE A 179 15.10 5.28 0.76
C ILE A 179 16.59 5.51 0.49
N VAL A 180 17.38 5.77 1.53
CA VAL A 180 18.83 5.96 1.39
C VAL A 180 19.48 4.70 0.84
N ASP A 181 19.17 3.53 1.41
CA ASP A 181 19.75 2.25 1.00
C ASP A 181 19.40 1.91 -0.46
N SER A 182 18.16 2.20 -0.88
CA SER A 182 17.71 1.99 -2.25
C SER A 182 18.46 2.90 -3.24
N PHE A 183 18.65 4.17 -2.89
CA PHE A 183 19.39 5.10 -3.74
C PHE A 183 20.88 4.79 -3.84
N GLN A 184 21.49 4.25 -2.77
CA GLN A 184 22.90 3.84 -2.78
C GLN A 184 23.13 2.53 -3.55
N SER A 185 22.23 1.56 -3.38
CA SER A 185 22.33 0.25 -4.04
C SER A 185 21.85 0.25 -5.49
N GLY A 186 21.03 1.24 -5.88
CA GLY A 186 20.36 1.26 -7.18
C GLY A 186 19.24 0.23 -7.29
N GLN A 187 18.79 -0.36 -6.18
CA GLN A 187 17.73 -1.38 -6.14
C GLN A 187 16.56 -0.87 -5.28
N PRO A 188 15.31 -1.10 -5.68
CA PRO A 188 14.17 -0.64 -4.90
C PRO A 188 13.96 -1.56 -3.68
N THR A 189 13.69 -0.98 -2.50
CA THR A 189 13.32 -1.78 -1.32
C THR A 189 11.96 -2.46 -1.48
N VAL A 190 11.02 -1.78 -2.15
CA VAL A 190 9.72 -2.35 -2.53
C VAL A 190 9.68 -2.44 -4.05
N PRO A 191 9.48 -3.63 -4.64
CA PRO A 191 9.34 -3.78 -6.08
C PRO A 191 8.23 -2.87 -6.62
N LEU A 192 8.47 -2.23 -7.77
CA LEU A 192 7.47 -1.35 -8.38
C LEU A 192 6.16 -2.10 -8.69
N GLU A 193 6.24 -3.39 -9.05
CA GLU A 193 5.07 -4.24 -9.28
C GLU A 193 4.15 -4.30 -8.06
N THR A 194 4.69 -4.47 -6.85
CA THR A 194 3.91 -4.45 -5.59
C THR A 194 3.18 -3.12 -5.42
N THR A 195 3.83 -1.99 -5.73
CA THR A 195 3.20 -0.67 -5.70
C THR A 195 2.05 -0.58 -6.72
N LEU A 196 2.26 -1.06 -7.96
CA LEU A 196 1.23 -1.05 -8.99
C LEU A 196 0.04 -1.92 -8.61
N GLN A 197 0.27 -3.12 -8.06
CA GLN A 197 -0.77 -4.01 -7.55
C GLN A 197 -1.57 -3.35 -6.42
N LEU A 198 -0.91 -2.66 -5.49
CA LEU A 198 -1.57 -1.92 -4.40
C LEU A 198 -2.43 -0.77 -4.93
N ILE A 199 -1.95 0.02 -5.89
CA ILE A 199 -2.75 1.09 -6.50
C ILE A 199 -3.96 0.51 -7.24
N ARG A 200 -3.77 -0.56 -8.01
CA ARG A 200 -4.85 -1.23 -8.73
C ARG A 200 -5.91 -1.77 -7.77
N PHE A 201 -5.46 -2.38 -6.67
CA PHE A 201 -6.33 -2.84 -5.58
C PHE A 201 -7.15 -1.68 -4.99
N LEU A 202 -6.51 -0.56 -4.63
CA LEU A 202 -7.21 0.59 -4.06
C LEU A 202 -8.21 1.21 -5.04
N LEU A 203 -7.89 1.27 -6.32
CA LEU A 203 -8.83 1.72 -7.35
C LEU A 203 -10.02 0.75 -7.48
N ALA A 204 -9.80 -0.56 -7.41
CA ALA A 204 -10.87 -1.55 -7.39
C ALA A 204 -11.73 -1.48 -6.11
N THR A 205 -11.16 -1.12 -4.95
CA THR A 205 -11.99 -0.85 -3.74
C THR A 205 -12.90 0.35 -3.94
N LEU A 206 -12.43 1.39 -4.64
CA LEU A 206 -13.21 2.58 -4.96
C LEU A 206 -14.32 2.27 -5.98
N GLU A 207 -14.03 1.48 -7.00
CA GLU A 207 -15.02 1.00 -7.98
C GLU A 207 -16.10 0.15 -7.30
N SER A 208 -15.71 -0.74 -6.39
CA SER A 208 -16.63 -1.54 -5.57
C SER A 208 -17.53 -0.65 -4.71
N GLU A 209 -16.96 0.35 -4.03
CA GLU A 209 -17.71 1.36 -3.25
C GLU A 209 -18.75 2.07 -4.11
N GLN A 210 -18.38 2.48 -5.32
CA GLN A 210 -19.28 3.17 -6.27
C GLN A 210 -20.35 2.25 -6.88
N SER A 211 -20.16 0.95 -6.78
CA SER A 211 -21.04 -0.09 -7.30
C SER A 211 -21.77 -0.84 -6.19
N ASP A 212 -22.09 -0.16 -5.09
CA ASP A 212 -22.82 -0.70 -3.94
C ASP A 212 -22.22 -2.00 -3.35
N GLY A 213 -20.90 -2.10 -3.35
CA GLY A 213 -20.14 -3.22 -2.77
C GLY A 213 -20.03 -4.46 -3.66
N GLN A 214 -20.32 -4.34 -4.96
CA GLN A 214 -20.05 -5.42 -5.92
C GLN A 214 -18.59 -5.86 -5.90
N GLU A 215 -18.36 -7.15 -6.08
CA GLU A 215 -17.00 -7.71 -6.19
C GLU A 215 -16.37 -7.27 -7.52
N ILE A 216 -15.16 -6.70 -7.42
CA ILE A 216 -14.34 -6.28 -8.56
C ILE A 216 -13.17 -7.26 -8.68
N VAL A 217 -13.02 -7.87 -9.85
CA VAL A 217 -11.95 -8.82 -10.14
C VAL A 217 -10.70 -8.05 -10.56
N CYS A 218 -9.53 -8.50 -10.12
CA CYS A 218 -8.25 -7.99 -10.56
C CYS A 218 -8.17 -8.13 -12.08
N PRO A 219 -7.99 -7.03 -12.83
CA PRO A 219 -7.92 -7.15 -14.26
C PRO A 219 -6.68 -7.97 -14.64
N ASN A 220 -6.77 -8.72 -15.73
CA ASN A 220 -5.62 -9.45 -16.29
C ASN A 220 -4.48 -8.51 -16.68
#